data_AF-A0A2E4QV30-F1
#
_entry.id   AF-A0A2E4QV30-F1
#
_cell.length_a   1.000
_cell.length_b   1.000
_cell.length_c   1.000
_cell.angle_alpha   90.00
_cell.angle_beta   90.00
_cell.angle_gamma   90.00
#
_symmetry.space_group_name_H-M   'P 1'
#
loop_
_entity.id
_entity.type
_entity.pdbx_description
1 polymer ?
#
loop_
_entity_poly.entity_id
_entity_poly.type
_entity_poly.pdbx_seq_one_letter_code
_entity_poly.pdbx_strand_id
1 'polypeptide(L)'
;MRFKLFCLMAATTWQLAACATEPQTRIAPGEAEPDVATPAIVSEPSFDEVFNLVIETERHSVMIGNAMHGVSVNMMDDRLDDGAEIYRVDHALRSGVRDLIALRDALCIQRIEPDTTCHSIQIPAWVMSPPDVEGTSFAEYQARSEWLSEIMQPYISAGCDVGRNATGEEMFCAVE
;
A
#
# COMPACT_ATOMS: atom_id res chain seq x y z
N MET A 1 56.60 -0.45 -35.84
CA MET A 1 57.40 -1.37 -35.01
C MET A 1 56.44 -2.05 -34.03
N ARG A 2 56.07 -3.31 -34.29
CA ARG A 2 56.37 -4.54 -33.51
C ARG A 2 55.59 -4.63 -32.18
N PHE A 3 54.45 -5.35 -32.16
CA PHE A 3 54.24 -6.75 -31.69
C PHE A 3 54.46 -6.91 -30.17
N LYS A 4 53.56 -7.42 -29.32
CA LYS A 4 52.81 -8.71 -29.28
C LYS A 4 51.65 -8.55 -28.27
N LEU A 5 50.39 -8.98 -28.48
CA LEU A 5 49.83 -10.35 -28.52
C LEU A 5 50.29 -11.29 -27.39
N PHE A 6 49.45 -11.49 -26.37
CA PHE A 6 49.38 -12.75 -25.63
C PHE A 6 47.92 -13.04 -25.22
N CYS A 7 47.36 -14.05 -25.89
CA CYS A 7 46.23 -14.84 -25.42
C CYS A 7 46.62 -15.57 -24.13
N LEU A 8 45.70 -15.63 -23.16
CA LEU A 8 45.50 -16.87 -22.41
C LEU A 8 44.03 -17.00 -22.03
N MET A 9 43.39 -17.98 -22.67
CA MET A 9 42.10 -18.52 -22.25
C MET A 9 42.30 -19.31 -20.96
N ALA A 10 41.38 -19.18 -20.01
CA ALA A 10 41.07 -20.24 -19.07
C ALA A 10 39.55 -20.29 -18.92
N ALA A 11 38.97 -21.31 -19.55
CA ALA A 11 37.58 -21.73 -19.40
C ALA A 11 37.46 -22.52 -18.10
N THR A 12 36.45 -22.21 -17.28
CA THR A 12 35.99 -23.09 -16.19
C THR A 12 34.46 -23.04 -16.11
N THR A 13 33.87 -23.89 -16.94
CA THR A 13 32.73 -24.78 -16.69
C THR A 13 31.74 -24.41 -15.57
N TRP A 14 30.52 -24.09 -16.01
CA TRP A 14 29.28 -24.25 -15.27
C TRP A 14 29.08 -25.71 -14.84
N GLN A 15 28.76 -25.93 -13.57
CA GLN A 15 28.20 -27.19 -13.08
C GLN A 15 26.80 -26.91 -12.55
N LEU A 16 25.83 -27.01 -13.45
CA LEU A 16 24.42 -27.22 -13.10
C LEU A 16 24.29 -28.66 -12.59
N ALA A 17 24.20 -28.83 -11.28
CA ALA A 17 23.78 -30.07 -10.66
C ALA A 17 22.26 -30.24 -10.87
N ALA A 18 21.86 -30.74 -12.03
CA ALA A 18 20.53 -31.27 -12.27
C ALA A 18 20.58 -32.79 -12.21
N CYS A 19 20.32 -33.35 -11.02
CA CYS A 19 20.04 -34.76 -10.81
C CYS A 19 18.66 -34.89 -10.18
N ALA A 20 17.68 -35.30 -10.98
CA ALA A 20 16.62 -36.24 -10.59
C ALA A 20 15.68 -36.42 -11.78
N THR A 21 16.01 -37.34 -12.68
CA THR A 21 15.06 -37.91 -13.62
C THR A 21 14.54 -39.20 -12.99
N GLU A 22 13.41 -39.12 -12.32
CA GLU A 22 12.70 -40.30 -11.80
C GLU A 22 11.87 -40.93 -12.94
N PRO A 23 11.80 -42.27 -13.05
CA PRO A 23 11.19 -42.92 -14.21
C PRO A 23 9.66 -42.85 -14.12
N GLN A 24 9.04 -42.36 -15.19
CA GLN A 24 7.59 -42.37 -15.36
C GLN A 24 7.05 -43.80 -15.28
N THR A 25 6.27 -44.05 -14.23
CA THR A 25 5.44 -45.24 -14.15
C THR A 25 4.27 -45.05 -15.12
N ARG A 26 4.21 -45.94 -16.10
CA ARG A 26 3.16 -46.07 -17.11
C ARG A 26 1.79 -46.18 -16.46
N ILE A 27 0.96 -45.13 -16.57
CA ILE A 27 -0.46 -45.16 -16.18
C ILE A 27 -1.20 -46.05 -17.18
N ALA A 28 -1.78 -47.15 -16.71
CA ALA A 28 -2.80 -47.89 -17.45
C ALA A 28 -4.13 -47.10 -17.41
N PRO A 29 -4.95 -47.13 -18.48
CA PRO A 29 -6.20 -46.40 -18.52
C PRO A 29 -7.22 -47.10 -17.62
N GLY A 30 -7.31 -46.62 -16.39
CA GLY A 30 -8.45 -46.83 -15.50
C GLY A 30 -9.17 -45.51 -15.37
N GLU A 31 -10.35 -45.43 -15.97
CA GLU A 31 -11.31 -44.35 -15.88
C GLU A 31 -11.61 -44.05 -14.40
N ALA A 32 -11.04 -42.96 -13.89
CA ALA A 32 -11.51 -42.32 -12.67
C ALA A 32 -12.07 -40.96 -13.09
N GLU A 33 -13.39 -40.84 -13.00
CA GLU A 33 -14.11 -39.58 -13.10
C GLU A 33 -13.42 -38.50 -12.26
N PRO A 34 -13.38 -37.24 -12.72
CA PRO A 34 -12.90 -36.15 -11.88
C PRO A 34 -13.84 -36.05 -10.68
N ASP A 35 -13.35 -36.45 -9.50
CA ASP A 35 -13.99 -36.14 -8.23
C ASP A 35 -14.12 -34.61 -8.19
N VAL A 36 -15.36 -34.14 -8.36
CA VAL A 36 -15.71 -32.74 -8.26
C VAL A 36 -15.40 -32.36 -6.83
N ALA A 37 -14.22 -31.78 -6.61
CA ALA A 37 -13.79 -31.24 -5.34
C ALA A 37 -14.95 -30.40 -4.79
N THR A 38 -15.59 -30.92 -3.74
CA THR A 38 -16.63 -30.20 -3.02
C THR A 38 -16.04 -28.85 -2.65
N PRO A 39 -16.68 -27.72 -2.97
CA PRO A 39 -16.14 -26.41 -2.60
C PRO A 39 -15.89 -26.44 -1.08
N ALA A 40 -14.64 -26.23 -0.69
CA ALA A 40 -14.28 -26.19 0.71
C ALA A 40 -15.21 -25.21 1.41
N ILE A 41 -16.01 -25.71 2.36
CA ILE A 41 -16.81 -24.85 3.22
C ILE A 41 -15.79 -24.07 4.03
N VAL A 42 -15.55 -22.81 3.64
CA VAL A 42 -14.74 -21.89 4.44
C VAL A 42 -15.56 -21.59 5.68
N SER A 43 -15.19 -22.21 6.81
CA SER A 43 -15.79 -21.91 8.11
C SER A 43 -15.57 -20.44 8.44
N GLU A 44 -16.58 -19.77 8.99
CA GLU A 44 -16.41 -18.42 9.53
C GLU A 44 -15.29 -18.43 10.58
N PRO A 45 -14.39 -17.42 10.57
CA PRO A 45 -13.30 -17.36 11.52
C PRO A 45 -13.83 -17.16 12.93
N SER A 46 -13.21 -17.83 13.91
CA SER A 46 -13.48 -17.63 15.33
C SER A 46 -13.02 -16.24 15.78
N PHE A 47 -13.57 -15.78 16.92
CA PHE A 47 -13.15 -14.52 17.53
C PHE A 47 -11.64 -14.48 17.82
N ASP A 48 -11.08 -15.57 18.35
CA ASP A 48 -9.66 -15.65 18.67
C ASP A 48 -8.78 -15.54 17.41
N GLU A 49 -9.21 -16.13 16.29
CA GLU A 49 -8.50 -16.00 15.00
C GLU A 49 -8.52 -14.56 14.49
N VAL A 50 -9.67 -13.89 14.54
CA VAL A 50 -9.79 -12.47 14.16
C VAL A 50 -8.96 -11.58 15.07
N PHE A 51 -9.02 -11.78 16.39
CA PHE A 51 -8.28 -11.00 17.37
C PHE A 51 -6.77 -11.13 17.17
N ASN A 52 -6.27 -12.35 16.98
CA ASN A 52 -4.86 -12.60 16.70
C ASN A 52 -4.41 -11.94 15.39
N LEU A 53 -5.24 -12.01 14.34
CA LEU A 53 -4.93 -11.37 13.06
C LEU A 53 -4.87 -9.84 13.16
N VAL A 54 -5.77 -9.22 13.94
CA VAL A 54 -5.73 -7.78 14.21
C VAL A 54 -4.40 -7.39 14.86
N ILE A 55 -3.98 -8.10 15.93
CA ILE A 55 -2.70 -7.84 16.61
C ILE A 55 -1.53 -7.98 15.64
N GLU A 56 -1.49 -9.05 14.85
CA GLU A 56 -0.43 -9.28 13.88
C GLU A 56 -0.37 -8.17 12.82
N THR A 57 -1.53 -7.66 12.39
CA THR A 57 -1.62 -6.57 11.43
C THR A 57 -1.19 -5.24 12.04
N GLU A 58 -1.59 -4.95 13.28
CA GLU A 58 -1.15 -3.76 14.02
C GLU A 58 0.37 -3.77 14.28
N ARG A 59 0.97 -4.94 14.46
CA ARG A 59 2.44 -5.03 14.57
C ARG A 59 3.15 -4.51 13.31
N HIS A 60 2.57 -4.72 12.12
CA HIS A 60 3.13 -4.17 10.88
C HIS A 60 3.07 -2.64 10.86
N SER A 61 2.02 -2.01 11.38
CA SER A 61 1.92 -0.54 11.42
C SER A 61 3.02 0.08 12.29
N VAL A 62 3.37 -0.55 13.42
CA VAL A 62 4.49 -0.14 14.27
C VAL A 62 5.83 -0.27 13.54
N MET A 63 6.07 -1.39 12.85
CA MET A 63 7.30 -1.60 12.09
C MET A 63 7.45 -0.59 10.94
N ILE A 64 6.37 -0.34 10.20
CA ILE A 64 6.34 0.66 9.13
C ILE A 64 6.57 2.05 9.72
N GLY A 65 5.92 2.39 10.84
CA GLY A 65 6.12 3.67 11.53
C GLY A 65 7.57 3.91 11.95
N ASN A 66 8.22 2.88 12.52
CA ASN A 66 9.65 2.95 12.86
C ASN A 66 10.55 3.09 11.63
N ALA A 67 10.24 2.38 10.54
CA ALA A 67 10.97 2.51 9.28
C ALA A 67 10.83 3.92 8.69
N MET A 68 9.62 4.47 8.68
CA MET A 68 9.35 5.85 8.24
C MET A 68 10.07 6.88 9.11
N HIS A 69 10.10 6.67 10.44
CA HIS A 69 10.86 7.52 11.35
C HIS A 69 12.37 7.47 11.04
N GLY A 70 12.92 6.28 10.79
CA GLY A 70 14.32 6.12 10.39
C GLY A 70 14.66 6.86 9.09
N VAL A 71 13.77 6.81 8.09
CA VAL A 71 13.92 7.58 6.85
C VAL A 71 13.86 9.09 7.14
N SER A 72 12.90 9.55 7.93
CA SER A 72 12.75 10.97 8.26
C SER A 72 13.96 11.53 9.01
N VAL A 73 14.53 10.81 9.97
CA VAL A 73 15.73 11.25 10.71
C VAL A 73 16.91 11.41 9.75
N ASN A 74 17.08 10.50 8.80
CA ASN A 74 18.12 10.61 7.78
C ASN A 74 17.92 11.83 6.86
N MET A 75 16.67 12.15 6.50
CA MET A 75 16.35 13.32 5.67
C MET A 75 16.51 14.66 6.40
N MET A 76 16.45 14.68 7.74
CA MET A 76 16.63 15.90 8.54
C MET A 76 18.11 16.27 8.77
N ASP A 77 19.03 15.32 8.61
CA ASP A 77 20.49 15.56 8.72
C ASP A 77 21.03 16.31 7.47
N ASP A 78 20.41 16.10 6.32
CA ASP A 78 20.64 16.88 5.10
C ASP A 78 19.94 18.24 5.19
N ARG A 79 20.67 19.22 5.74
CA ARG A 79 20.19 20.59 6.00
C ARG A 79 19.61 21.25 4.75
N LEU A 80 18.29 21.49 4.77
CA LEU A 80 17.56 22.54 4.03
C LEU A 80 17.80 22.56 2.51
N ASP A 81 17.75 21.39 1.86
CA ASP A 81 17.58 21.34 0.42
C ASP A 81 16.08 21.51 0.08
N ASP A 82 15.75 22.25 -0.98
CA ASP A 82 14.38 22.46 -1.47
C ASP A 82 13.67 21.11 -1.71
N GLY A 83 14.43 20.05 -2.02
CA GLY A 83 13.93 18.68 -2.17
C GLY A 83 13.29 18.10 -0.90
N ALA A 84 13.75 18.48 0.30
CA ALA A 84 13.17 17.99 1.55
C ALA A 84 11.76 18.56 1.79
N GLU A 85 11.53 19.83 1.49
CA GLU A 85 10.21 20.45 1.61
C GLU A 85 9.23 19.93 0.55
N ILE A 86 9.68 19.75 -0.69
CA ILE A 86 8.86 19.15 -1.76
C ILE A 86 8.47 17.71 -1.42
N TYR A 87 9.40 16.93 -0.88
CA TYR A 87 9.07 15.60 -0.37
C TYR A 87 8.01 15.64 0.73
N ARG A 88 8.11 16.58 1.69
CA ARG A 88 7.12 16.74 2.76
C ARG A 88 5.72 17.03 2.21
N VAL A 89 5.61 17.90 1.19
CA VAL A 89 4.35 18.19 0.52
C VAL A 89 3.78 16.95 -0.16
N ASP A 90 4.58 16.25 -0.98
CA ASP A 90 4.16 15.04 -1.66
C ASP A 90 3.73 13.93 -0.68
N HIS A 91 4.51 13.74 0.39
CA HIS A 91 4.21 12.81 1.46
C HIS A 91 2.89 13.16 2.17
N ALA A 92 2.67 14.43 2.48
CA ALA A 92 1.43 14.89 3.13
C ALA A 92 0.20 14.64 2.24
N LEU A 93 0.29 14.94 0.94
CA LEU A 93 -0.79 14.67 -0.02
C LEU A 93 -1.12 13.18 -0.11
N ARG A 94 -0.12 12.30 -0.18
CA ARG A 94 -0.33 10.85 -0.24
C ARG A 94 -0.87 10.28 1.07
N SER A 95 -0.41 10.79 2.21
CA SER A 95 -0.95 10.44 3.52
C SER A 95 -2.42 10.82 3.61
N GLY A 96 -2.78 12.03 3.21
CA GLY A 96 -4.17 12.47 3.18
C GLY A 96 -5.08 11.58 2.34
N VAL A 97 -4.61 11.07 1.19
CA VAL A 97 -5.38 10.09 0.40
C VAL A 97 -5.58 8.76 1.13
N ARG A 98 -4.56 8.25 1.82
CA ARG A 98 -4.69 7.02 2.63
C ARG A 98 -5.67 7.20 3.78
N ASP A 99 -5.59 8.33 4.47
CA ASP A 99 -6.47 8.66 5.58
C ASP A 99 -7.92 8.82 5.10
N LEU A 100 -8.11 9.44 3.94
CA LEU A 100 -9.42 9.55 3.29
C LEU A 100 -10.01 8.16 2.96
N ILE A 101 -9.21 7.23 2.44
CA ILE A 101 -9.65 5.86 2.18
C ILE A 101 -10.09 5.18 3.49
N ALA A 102 -9.30 5.31 4.55
CA ALA A 102 -9.64 4.76 5.86
C ALA A 102 -10.93 5.36 6.43
N LEU A 103 -11.11 6.69 6.32
CA LEU A 103 -12.32 7.39 6.74
C LEU A 103 -13.55 6.90 5.95
N ARG A 104 -13.44 6.81 4.62
CA ARG A 104 -14.49 6.25 3.76
C ARG A 104 -14.90 4.85 4.23
N ASP A 105 -13.94 3.96 4.43
CA ASP A 105 -14.20 2.57 4.80
C ASP A 105 -14.88 2.48 6.17
N ALA A 106 -14.42 3.26 7.14
CA ALA A 106 -15.05 3.36 8.46
C ALA A 106 -16.50 3.85 8.39
N LEU A 107 -16.77 4.89 7.60
CA LEU A 107 -18.13 5.42 7.40
C LEU A 107 -19.04 4.42 6.69
N CYS A 108 -18.53 3.74 5.65
CA CYS A 108 -19.30 2.74 4.92
C CYS A 108 -19.67 1.54 5.80
N ILE A 109 -18.72 1.02 6.59
CA ILE A 109 -18.96 -0.09 7.54
C ILE A 109 -20.08 0.29 8.52
N GLN A 110 -20.10 1.55 8.98
CA GLN A 110 -21.14 2.06 9.88
C GLN A 110 -22.43 2.49 9.17
N ARG A 111 -22.52 2.35 7.84
CA ARG A 111 -23.68 2.76 7.02
C ARG A 111 -24.02 4.25 7.15
N ILE A 112 -23.03 5.10 7.37
CA ILE A 112 -23.19 6.55 7.37
C ILE A 112 -23.16 7.04 5.93
N GLU A 113 -24.26 7.62 5.44
CA GLU A 113 -24.40 8.13 4.06
C GLU A 113 -23.89 7.14 2.99
N PRO A 114 -24.45 5.93 2.90
CA PRO A 114 -23.89 4.84 2.09
C PRO A 114 -23.81 5.18 0.59
N ASP A 115 -24.73 6.02 0.08
CA ASP A 115 -24.73 6.50 -1.31
C ASP A 115 -23.51 7.39 -1.65
N THR A 116 -22.79 7.86 -0.63
CA THR A 116 -21.53 8.60 -0.76
C THR A 116 -20.35 7.75 -0.31
N THR A 117 -20.48 7.07 0.84
CA THR A 117 -19.35 6.46 1.55
C THR A 117 -19.01 5.06 1.10
N CYS A 118 -19.97 4.32 0.52
CA CYS A 118 -19.74 2.96 0.05
C CYS A 118 -19.37 2.87 -1.45
N HIS A 119 -18.99 3.99 -2.08
CA HIS A 119 -18.51 4.03 -3.45
C HIS A 119 -16.99 4.16 -3.53
N SER A 120 -16.40 3.63 -4.61
CA SER A 120 -14.96 3.75 -4.82
C SER A 120 -14.58 5.20 -5.13
N ILE A 121 -13.55 5.68 -4.43
CA ILE A 121 -12.88 6.94 -4.78
C ILE A 121 -12.00 6.64 -5.99
N GLN A 122 -12.10 7.43 -7.06
CA GLN A 122 -11.16 7.33 -8.18
C GLN A 122 -9.81 7.87 -7.74
N ILE A 123 -8.88 6.98 -7.41
CA ILE A 123 -7.55 7.35 -6.96
C ILE A 123 -6.68 7.77 -8.15
N PRO A 124 -6.15 9.00 -8.16
CA PRO A 124 -5.27 9.46 -9.22
C PRO A 124 -3.97 8.64 -9.30
N ALA A 125 -3.42 8.49 -10.50
CA ALA A 125 -2.21 7.71 -10.73
C ALA A 125 -1.01 8.19 -9.90
N TRP A 126 -0.90 9.50 -9.66
CA TRP A 126 0.21 10.09 -8.90
C TRP A 126 0.31 9.50 -7.48
N VAL A 127 -0.79 9.07 -6.87
CA VAL A 127 -0.81 8.46 -5.52
C VAL A 127 -0.09 7.11 -5.49
N MET A 128 -0.16 6.37 -6.61
CA MET A 128 0.35 5.01 -6.74
C MET A 128 1.76 4.93 -7.34
N SER A 129 2.18 5.97 -8.06
CA SER A 129 3.53 6.08 -8.62
C SER A 129 4.54 6.60 -7.58
N PRO A 130 5.82 6.22 -7.63
CA PRO A 130 6.87 6.86 -6.83
C PRO A 130 6.86 8.39 -6.99
N PRO A 131 7.32 9.15 -5.97
CA PRO A 131 7.39 10.61 -6.07
C PRO A 131 8.41 11.04 -7.13
N ASP A 132 8.01 11.98 -7.99
CA ASP A 132 8.89 12.66 -8.95
C ASP A 132 9.15 14.09 -8.45
N VAL A 133 10.05 14.21 -7.47
CA VAL A 133 10.34 15.48 -6.79
C VAL A 133 11.03 16.52 -7.68
N GLU A 134 11.72 16.10 -8.73
CA GLU A 134 12.41 17.00 -9.67
C GLU A 134 11.50 17.40 -10.85
N GLY A 135 10.59 16.51 -11.27
CA GLY A 135 9.70 16.73 -12.41
C GLY A 135 8.34 17.34 -12.05
N THR A 136 7.87 17.20 -10.79
CA THR A 136 6.57 17.74 -10.38
C THR A 136 6.66 19.23 -10.07
N SER A 137 5.89 20.06 -10.80
CA SER A 137 5.86 21.50 -10.56
C SER A 137 5.05 21.88 -9.32
N PHE A 138 5.31 23.07 -8.74
CA PHE A 138 4.50 23.60 -7.64
C PHE A 138 3.01 23.73 -8.01
N ALA A 139 2.70 24.18 -9.22
CA ALA A 139 1.31 24.27 -9.70
C ALA A 139 0.63 22.91 -9.74
N GLU A 140 1.37 21.84 -10.03
CA GLU A 140 0.84 20.48 -9.99
C GLU A 140 0.58 20.01 -8.54
N TYR A 141 1.48 20.30 -7.59
CA TYR A 141 1.22 20.03 -6.18
C TYR A 141 -0.01 20.78 -5.65
N GLN A 142 -0.19 22.04 -6.06
CA GLN A 142 -1.38 22.81 -5.74
C GLN A 142 -2.66 22.14 -6.29
N ALA A 143 -2.65 21.71 -7.56
CA ALA A 143 -3.77 21.00 -8.15
C ALA A 143 -4.08 19.67 -7.44
N ARG A 144 -3.05 18.93 -7.01
CA ARG A 144 -3.22 17.70 -6.20
C ARG A 144 -3.84 17.99 -4.84
N SER A 145 -3.46 19.11 -4.20
CA SER A 145 -4.03 19.58 -2.93
C SER A 145 -5.49 20.00 -3.06
N GLU A 146 -5.82 20.72 -4.13
CA GLU A 146 -7.20 21.13 -4.44
C GLU A 146 -8.09 19.93 -4.70
N TRP A 147 -7.62 18.98 -5.51
CA TRP A 147 -8.34 17.72 -5.73
C TRP A 147 -8.59 16.97 -4.42
N LEU A 148 -7.56 16.83 -3.56
CA LEU A 148 -7.70 16.17 -2.27
C LEU A 148 -8.72 16.90 -1.39
N SER A 149 -8.68 18.23 -1.39
CA SER A 149 -9.61 19.06 -0.63
C SER A 149 -11.04 18.90 -1.09
N GLU A 150 -11.30 18.92 -2.40
CA GLU A 150 -12.64 18.72 -2.95
C GLU A 150 -13.20 17.35 -2.60
N ILE A 151 -12.40 16.29 -2.80
CA ILE A 151 -12.88 14.92 -2.63
C ILE A 151 -13.07 14.55 -1.16
N MET A 152 -12.31 15.14 -0.22
CA MET A 152 -12.41 14.79 1.21
C MET A 152 -13.60 15.43 1.91
N GLN A 153 -14.08 16.60 1.44
CA GLN A 153 -15.15 17.36 2.12
C GLN A 153 -16.39 16.54 2.50
N PRO A 154 -17.03 15.77 1.61
CA PRO A 154 -18.24 15.02 1.99
C PRO A 154 -17.96 13.99 3.09
N TYR A 155 -16.81 13.33 3.06
CA TYR A 155 -16.43 12.33 4.06
C TYR A 155 -16.09 12.98 5.40
N ILE A 156 -15.35 14.09 5.38
CA ILE A 156 -15.05 14.85 6.60
C ILE A 156 -16.34 15.35 7.22
N SER A 157 -17.23 15.98 6.45
CA SER A 157 -18.53 16.44 6.95
C SER A 157 -19.32 15.31 7.61
N ALA A 158 -19.45 14.15 6.95
CA ALA A 158 -20.15 13.00 7.50
C ALA A 158 -19.51 12.49 8.80
N GLY A 159 -18.18 12.36 8.84
CA GLY A 159 -17.45 11.93 10.03
C GLY A 159 -17.58 12.91 11.20
N CYS A 160 -17.54 14.21 10.91
CA CYS A 160 -17.72 15.27 11.89
C CYS A 160 -19.14 15.27 12.45
N ASP A 161 -20.14 15.08 11.61
CA ASP A 161 -21.54 15.01 12.04
C ASP A 161 -21.78 13.82 12.96
N VAL A 162 -21.19 12.65 12.65
CA VAL A 162 -21.19 11.48 13.53
C VAL A 162 -20.55 11.81 14.88
N GLY A 163 -19.37 12.45 14.87
CA GLY A 163 -18.67 12.86 16.09
C GLY A 163 -19.49 13.82 16.95
N ARG A 164 -20.01 14.89 16.35
CA ARG A 164 -20.88 15.88 17.03
C ARG A 164 -22.11 15.23 17.64
N ASN A 165 -22.75 14.30 16.93
CA ASN A 165 -23.93 13.59 17.44
C ASN A 165 -23.58 12.63 18.59
N ALA A 166 -22.40 12.02 18.56
CA ALA A 166 -21.95 11.09 19.60
C ALA A 166 -21.50 11.80 20.88
N THR A 167 -20.83 12.97 20.77
CA THR A 167 -20.24 13.68 21.91
C THR A 167 -21.05 14.87 22.40
N GLY A 168 -21.86 15.48 21.52
CA GLY A 168 -22.55 16.75 21.77
C GLY A 168 -21.64 17.98 21.65
N GLU A 169 -20.39 17.82 21.21
CA GLU A 169 -19.44 18.93 21.06
C GLU A 169 -19.63 19.62 19.71
N GLU A 170 -20.12 20.87 19.68
CA GLU A 170 -20.36 21.60 18.43
C GLU A 170 -19.08 21.80 17.60
N MET A 171 -17.94 21.93 18.28
CA MET A 171 -16.63 22.19 17.68
C MET A 171 -15.79 20.92 17.45
N PHE A 172 -16.41 19.73 17.40
CA PHE A 172 -15.70 18.43 17.33
C PHE A 172 -14.63 18.34 16.23
N CYS A 173 -14.84 19.00 15.09
CA CYS A 173 -13.90 19.03 13.95
C CYS A 173 -13.32 20.42 13.66
N ALA A 174 -13.44 21.37 14.58
CA ALA A 174 -12.83 22.67 14.39
C ALA A 174 -11.30 22.53 14.44
N VAL A 175 -10.62 23.13 13.46
CA VAL A 175 -9.16 23.27 13.45
C VAL A 175 -8.85 24.72 13.83
N GLU A 176 -8.00 24.92 14.83
CA GLU A 176 -7.52 26.24 15.27
C GLU A 176 -6.46 26.82 14.33
#